data_AF-A0A354UU64-F1
#
_entry.id   AF-A0A354UU64-F1
#
_cell.length_a   1.000
_cell.length_b   1.000
_cell.length_c   1.000
_cell.angle_alpha   90.00
_cell.angle_beta   90.00
_cell.angle_gamma   90.00
#
_symmetry.space_group_name_H-M   'P 1'
#
loop_
_entity.id
_entity.type
_entity.pdbx_description
1 polymer ?
#
loop_
_entity_poly.entity_id
_entity_poly.type
_entity_poly.pdbx_seq_one_letter_code
_entity_poly.pdbx_strand_id
1 'polypeptide(L)'
;MVQLSHAAILSHIRKKREDDPRWIPTAIAVMPQLRMTRRLRGAYTLDEGEAHTFFADSVGMVSDWRKRGPIFEVPFSTLYTREIKNLLVAGRCTSVTDAMWDIMRVIPCCAVTGQA
;
A
#
# COMPACT_ATOMS: atom_id res chain seq x y z
N MET A 1 11.64 0.77 0.84
CA MET A 1 12.83 1.46 1.41
C MET A 1 12.61 1.67 2.90
N VAL A 2 13.47 1.13 3.77
CA VAL A 2 13.37 1.35 5.23
C VAL A 2 13.94 2.74 5.53
N GLN A 3 13.09 3.71 5.83
CA GLN A 3 13.56 5.00 6.34
C GLN A 3 13.73 4.88 7.86
N LEU A 4 14.94 5.15 8.35
CA LEU A 4 15.20 5.26 9.79
C LEU A 4 14.49 6.53 10.27
N SER A 5 13.30 6.37 10.85
CA SER A 5 12.41 7.45 11.27
C SER A 5 13.11 8.49 12.15
N HIS A 6 13.99 8.06 13.05
CA HIS A 6 14.78 8.96 13.89
C HIS A 6 15.77 9.81 13.11
N ALA A 7 16.43 9.25 12.08
CA ALA A 7 17.32 10.01 11.21
C ALA A 7 16.54 11.06 10.41
N ALA A 8 15.35 10.71 9.92
CA ALA A 8 14.47 11.65 9.23
C ALA A 8 14.01 12.80 10.13
N ILE A 9 13.60 12.48 11.37
CA ILE A 9 13.21 13.47 12.39
C ILE A 9 14.39 14.39 12.71
N LEU A 10 15.59 13.82 12.91
CA LEU A 10 16.79 14.61 13.19
C LEU A 10 17.12 15.57 12.04
N SER A 11 17.11 15.08 10.79
CA SER A 11 17.35 15.92 9.61
C SER A 11 16.30 17.04 9.50
N HIS A 12 15.03 16.74 9.79
CA HIS A 12 13.97 17.75 9.77
C HIS A 12 14.16 18.82 10.85
N ILE A 13 14.47 18.42 12.09
CA ILE A 13 14.72 19.36 13.19
C ILE A 13 15.96 20.21 12.95
N ARG A 14 17.04 19.64 12.38
CA ARG A 14 18.23 20.41 12.00
C ARG A 14 17.87 21.53 11.01
N LYS A 15 17.12 21.19 9.97
CA LYS A 15 16.64 22.18 8.98
C LYS A 15 15.76 23.25 9.63
N LYS A 16 14.83 22.88 10.52
CA LYS A 16 13.97 23.85 11.23
C LYS A 16 14.74 24.76 12.17
N ARG A 17 15.87 24.30 12.72
CA ARG A 17 16.75 25.10 13.58
C ARG A 17 17.61 26.11 12.84
N GLU A 18 17.77 25.97 11.53
CA GLU A 18 18.37 27.02 10.70
C GLU A 18 17.47 28.27 10.70
N ASP A 19 16.15 28.10 10.74
CA ASP A 19 15.17 29.18 10.82
C ASP A 19 15.00 29.73 12.26
N ASP A 20 14.81 28.84 13.25
CA ASP A 20 14.70 29.22 14.67
C ASP A 20 15.36 28.16 15.58
N PRO A 21 16.44 28.49 16.30
CA PRO A 21 17.17 27.52 17.12
C PRO A 21 16.36 26.94 18.28
N ARG A 22 15.22 27.55 18.65
CA ARG A 22 14.37 27.09 19.76
C ARG A 22 13.49 25.88 19.41
N TRP A 23 13.43 25.47 18.14
CA TRP A 23 12.70 24.26 17.77
C TRP A 23 13.23 23.04 18.53
N ILE A 24 12.33 22.36 19.23
CA ILE A 24 12.60 21.10 19.92
C ILE A 24 11.61 20.02 19.47
N PRO A 25 12.06 18.76 19.28
CA PRO A 25 11.12 17.67 19.03
C PRO A 25 10.33 17.36 20.31
N THR A 26 9.01 17.31 20.20
CA THR A 26 8.11 16.93 21.31
C THR A 26 7.77 15.44 21.32
N ALA A 27 7.95 14.76 20.18
CA ALA A 27 7.73 13.33 20.03
C ALA A 27 8.71 12.74 19.02
N ILE A 28 9.04 11.47 19.21
CA ILE A 28 9.78 10.66 18.24
C ILE A 28 8.96 9.42 17.89
N ALA A 29 9.20 8.87 16.71
CA ALA A 29 8.57 7.63 16.31
C ALA A 29 9.05 6.48 17.21
N VAL A 30 8.19 5.97 18.09
CA VAL A 30 8.49 4.84 18.98
C VAL A 30 8.11 3.48 18.39
N MET A 31 7.29 3.47 17.34
CA MET A 31 6.91 2.26 16.62
C MET A 31 7.81 2.05 15.38
N PRO A 32 8.24 0.80 15.10
CA PRO A 32 8.88 0.46 13.85
C PRO A 32 8.03 0.92 12.66
N GLN A 33 8.58 1.74 11.77
CA GLN A 33 7.87 2.24 10.59
C GLN A 33 7.86 1.21 9.45
N LEU A 34 7.67 -0.06 9.80
CA LEU A 34 7.58 -1.15 8.85
C LEU A 34 6.18 -1.15 8.23
N ARG A 35 6.13 -0.90 6.94
CA ARG A 35 4.91 -0.97 6.12
C ARG A 35 5.23 -1.80 4.89
N MET A 36 4.19 -2.39 4.29
CA MET A 36 4.34 -3.15 3.04
C MET A 36 5.41 -4.24 3.17
N THR A 37 5.33 -5.03 4.25
CA THR A 37 6.37 -6.01 4.59
C THR A 37 6.22 -7.31 3.81
N ARG A 38 4.99 -7.76 3.57
CA ARG A 38 4.65 -8.93 2.77
C ARG A 38 3.32 -8.74 2.07
N ARG A 39 3.22 -9.31 0.88
CA ARG A 39 1.98 -9.54 0.13
C ARG A 39 2.02 -10.94 -0.45
N LEU A 40 0.87 -11.45 -0.88
CA LEU A 40 0.80 -12.68 -1.63
C LEU A 40 1.53 -12.54 -2.98
N ARG A 41 2.20 -13.62 -3.39
CA ARG A 41 2.53 -13.87 -4.80
C ARG A 41 1.37 -14.68 -5.38
N GLY A 42 0.41 -13.96 -5.95
CA GLY A 42 -0.86 -14.52 -6.41
C GLY A 42 -0.75 -15.19 -7.78
N ALA A 43 -1.86 -15.77 -8.22
CA ALA A 43 -2.03 -16.27 -9.58
C ALA A 43 -1.95 -15.16 -10.64
N TYR A 44 -2.24 -13.92 -10.23
CA TYR A 44 -2.05 -12.68 -10.98
C TYR A 44 -1.38 -11.60 -10.12
N THR A 45 -0.69 -10.65 -10.74
CA THR A 45 -0.15 -9.45 -10.07
C THR A 45 -0.67 -8.22 -10.80
N LEU A 46 -1.58 -7.49 -10.18
CA LEU A 46 -2.17 -6.26 -10.75
C LEU A 46 -1.17 -5.10 -10.70
N ASP A 47 -1.07 -4.36 -11.80
CA ASP A 47 -0.20 -3.18 -11.93
C ASP A 47 -0.98 -1.85 -12.04
N GLU A 48 -0.37 -0.74 -11.62
CA GLU A 48 -1.02 0.58 -11.68
C GLU A 48 -1.16 1.12 -13.12
N GLY A 49 -0.48 0.52 -14.10
CA GLY A 49 -0.63 0.79 -15.52
C GLY A 49 -1.90 0.21 -16.15
N GLU A 50 -2.60 -0.67 -15.43
CA GLU A 50 -3.77 -1.40 -15.95
C GLU A 50 -5.11 -0.71 -15.65
N ALA A 51 -5.07 0.61 -15.47
CA ALA A 51 -6.29 1.41 -15.28
C ALA A 51 -7.24 1.23 -16.46
N HIS A 52 -8.54 1.12 -16.17
CA HIS A 52 -9.61 0.92 -17.15
C HIS A 52 -9.47 -0.37 -17.98
N THR A 53 -8.75 -1.36 -17.47
CA THR A 53 -8.65 -2.69 -18.06
C THR A 53 -9.73 -3.60 -17.48
N PHE A 54 -10.40 -4.34 -18.35
CA PHE A 54 -11.39 -5.34 -17.97
C PHE A 54 -10.72 -6.68 -17.60
N PHE A 55 -11.19 -7.30 -16.53
CA PHE A 55 -10.79 -8.64 -16.10
C PHE A 55 -12.01 -9.53 -15.91
N ALA A 56 -12.05 -10.65 -16.62
CA ALA A 56 -13.20 -11.57 -16.58
C ALA A 56 -13.46 -12.17 -15.19
N ASP A 57 -12.45 -12.24 -14.34
CA ASP A 57 -12.53 -12.71 -12.95
C ASP A 57 -12.54 -11.56 -11.93
N SER A 58 -12.91 -10.35 -12.33
CA SER A 58 -13.01 -9.19 -11.43
C SER A 58 -14.03 -9.41 -10.31
N VAL A 59 -13.65 -9.10 -9.07
CA VAL A 59 -14.52 -9.15 -7.88
C VAL A 59 -14.99 -7.78 -7.40
N GLY A 60 -14.54 -6.72 -8.06
CA GLY A 60 -14.90 -5.36 -7.72
C GLY A 60 -13.92 -4.35 -8.29
N MET A 61 -14.15 -3.08 -7.98
CA MET A 61 -13.42 -1.98 -8.57
C MET A 61 -12.89 -1.04 -7.48
N VAL A 62 -11.68 -0.54 -7.70
CA VAL A 62 -11.03 0.44 -6.83
C VAL A 62 -10.55 1.64 -7.64
N SER A 63 -10.16 2.72 -6.96
CA SER A 63 -9.65 3.93 -7.59
C SER A 63 -8.38 4.41 -6.91
N ASP A 64 -7.57 5.19 -7.62
CA ASP A 64 -6.36 5.80 -7.07
C ASP A 64 -6.74 6.99 -6.17
N TRP A 65 -6.47 6.89 -4.87
CA TRP A 65 -6.72 7.99 -3.93
C TRP A 65 -5.78 9.19 -4.14
N ARG A 66 -4.66 8.99 -4.87
CA ARG A 66 -3.64 10.01 -5.12
C ARG A 66 -4.05 10.98 -6.25
N LYS A 67 -4.97 10.58 -7.13
CA LYS A 67 -5.38 11.36 -8.31
C LYS A 67 -6.78 10.99 -8.81
N ARG A 68 -7.50 11.95 -9.40
CA ARG A 68 -8.84 11.72 -9.97
C ARG A 68 -8.74 10.96 -11.29
N GLY A 69 -9.64 10.00 -11.51
CA GLY A 69 -9.84 9.36 -12.83
C GLY A 69 -9.56 7.85 -12.88
N PRO A 70 -8.39 7.36 -12.41
CA PRO A 70 -8.03 5.95 -12.53
C PRO A 70 -9.02 5.04 -11.81
N ILE A 71 -9.43 3.99 -12.51
CA ILE A 71 -10.30 2.94 -11.99
C ILE A 71 -9.66 1.61 -12.35
N PHE A 72 -9.57 0.70 -11.38
CA PHE A 72 -8.98 -0.62 -11.56
C PHE A 72 -10.00 -1.67 -11.18
N GLU A 73 -10.27 -2.61 -12.07
CA GLU A 73 -10.88 -3.86 -11.69
C GLU A 73 -9.89 -4.69 -10.87
N VAL A 74 -10.40 -5.43 -9.88
CA VAL A 74 -9.60 -6.26 -8.99
C VAL A 74 -9.85 -7.72 -9.33
N PRO A 75 -8.93 -8.40 -10.05
CA PRO A 75 -9.09 -9.81 -10.40
C PRO A 75 -9.08 -10.69 -9.16
N PHE A 76 -9.97 -11.67 -9.08
CA PHE A 76 -9.96 -12.69 -8.02
C PHE A 76 -8.61 -13.41 -7.94
N SER A 77 -7.96 -13.59 -9.08
CA SER A 77 -6.60 -14.15 -9.21
C SER A 77 -5.50 -13.38 -8.47
N THR A 78 -5.76 -12.14 -8.01
CA THR A 78 -4.85 -11.41 -7.11
C THR A 78 -4.96 -11.82 -5.64
N LEU A 79 -6.02 -12.55 -5.27
CA LEU A 79 -6.37 -12.92 -3.89
C LEU A 79 -6.01 -14.36 -3.52
N TYR A 80 -5.55 -15.18 -4.47
CA TYR A 80 -5.12 -16.55 -4.22
C TYR A 80 -3.84 -16.90 -4.97
N THR A 81 -3.19 -17.98 -4.55
CA THR A 81 -2.07 -18.60 -5.27
C THR A 81 -2.43 -20.03 -5.66
N ARG A 82 -1.89 -20.52 -6.78
CA ARG A 82 -2.06 -21.92 -7.19
C ARG A 82 -1.17 -22.88 -6.38
N GLU A 83 -0.19 -22.36 -5.64
CA GLU A 83 0.79 -23.14 -4.89
C GLU A 83 0.21 -23.70 -3.56
N ILE A 84 -0.75 -22.99 -2.95
CA ILE A 84 -1.32 -23.34 -1.64
C ILE A 84 -2.84 -23.45 -1.77
N LYS A 85 -3.37 -24.65 -1.54
CA LYS A 85 -4.82 -24.91 -1.59
C LYS A 85 -5.51 -24.33 -0.36
N ASN A 86 -6.77 -23.92 -0.52
CA ASN A 86 -7.61 -23.38 0.55
C ASN A 86 -7.04 -22.14 1.26
N LEU A 87 -6.21 -21.36 0.57
CA LEU A 87 -5.70 -20.08 1.04
C LEU A 87 -6.24 -18.94 0.17
N LEU A 88 -6.90 -17.98 0.81
CA LEU A 88 -7.27 -16.69 0.24
C LEU A 88 -6.67 -15.58 1.10
N VAL A 89 -6.25 -14.50 0.47
CA VAL A 89 -5.84 -13.27 1.14
C VAL A 89 -6.82 -12.16 0.81
N ALA A 90 -6.87 -11.16 1.68
CA ALA A 90 -7.72 -9.99 1.52
C ALA A 90 -6.97 -8.71 1.89
N GLY A 91 -7.59 -7.57 1.56
CA GLY A 91 -7.07 -6.25 1.88
C GLY A 91 -5.64 -6.01 1.42
N ARG A 92 -4.78 -5.67 2.36
CA ARG A 92 -3.40 -5.24 2.11
C ARG A 92 -2.47 -6.37 1.68
N CYS A 93 -2.91 -7.63 1.78
CA CYS A 93 -2.10 -8.79 1.44
C CYS A 93 -2.23 -9.22 -0.04
N THR A 94 -3.06 -8.53 -0.83
CA THR A 94 -3.31 -8.79 -2.26
C THR A 94 -2.04 -8.75 -3.10
N SER A 95 -2.01 -9.57 -4.16
CA SER A 95 -0.92 -9.64 -5.12
C SER A 95 -0.97 -8.49 -6.14
N VAL A 96 -0.17 -7.45 -5.91
CA VAL A 96 -0.07 -6.23 -6.73
C VAL A 96 1.36 -5.72 -6.83
N THR A 97 1.70 -4.92 -7.84
CA THR A 97 3.03 -4.26 -7.89
C THR A 97 3.22 -3.26 -6.75
N ASP A 98 4.45 -2.84 -6.48
CA ASP A 98 4.76 -1.94 -5.34
C ASP A 98 3.98 -0.62 -5.44
N ALA A 99 3.86 -0.06 -6.64
CA ALA A 99 3.13 1.19 -6.85
C ALA A 99 1.61 1.00 -6.69
N MET A 100 1.08 -0.13 -7.17
CA MET A 100 -0.33 -0.48 -6.98
C MET A 100 -0.64 -0.86 -5.52
N TRP A 101 0.34 -1.30 -4.75
CA TRP A 101 0.17 -1.62 -3.33
C TRP A 101 -0.20 -0.40 -2.50
N ASP A 102 0.35 0.79 -2.80
CA ASP A 102 -0.02 2.03 -2.14
C ASP A 102 -1.49 2.43 -2.39
N ILE A 103 -2.06 2.01 -3.52
CA ILE A 103 -3.49 2.18 -3.82
C ILE A 103 -4.29 1.10 -3.09
N MET A 104 -3.95 -0.17 -3.28
CA MET A 104 -4.75 -1.30 -2.78
C MET A 104 -4.79 -1.44 -1.26
N ARG A 105 -3.82 -0.86 -0.55
CA ARG A 105 -3.70 -1.01 0.89
C ARG A 105 -4.61 -0.12 1.74
N VAL A 106 -5.37 0.79 1.13
CA VAL A 106 -6.23 1.73 1.87
C VAL A 106 -7.59 1.12 2.18
N ILE A 107 -8.29 1.70 3.15
CA ILE A 107 -9.58 1.19 3.68
C ILE A 107 -10.61 0.94 2.57
N PRO A 108 -10.84 1.85 1.60
CA PRO A 108 -11.81 1.61 0.53
C PRO A 108 -11.51 0.35 -0.29
N CYS A 109 -10.25 0.15 -0.68
CA CYS A 109 -9.82 -1.02 -1.45
C CYS A 109 -9.92 -2.32 -0.63
N CYS A 110 -9.68 -2.23 0.68
CA CYS A 110 -9.87 -3.35 1.59
C CYS A 110 -11.35 -3.71 1.76
N ALA A 111 -12.28 -2.75 1.69
CA ALA A 111 -13.71 -3.04 1.73
C ALA A 111 -14.15 -3.88 0.52
N VAL A 112 -13.52 -3.71 -0.65
CA VAL A 112 -13.80 -4.48 -1.87
C VAL A 112 -13.23 -5.90 -1.81
N THR A 113 -12.01 -6.05 -1.28
CA THR A 113 -11.30 -7.35 -1.27
C THR A 113 -11.54 -8.19 -0.01
N GLY A 114 -12.11 -7.60 1.04
CA GLY A 114 -12.31 -8.21 2.36
C GLY A 114 -11.43 -7.58 3.45
N GLN A 115 -11.93 -7.57 4.68
CA GLN A 115 -11.19 -7.04 5.83
C GLN A 115 -9.98 -7.92 6.16
N ALA A 116 -8.81 -7.30 6.28
CA ALA A 116 -7.55 -7.94 6.71
C ALA A 116 -6.72 -7.05 7.66
#